data_AF-G9ELI8-F1
#
_entry.id   AF-G9ELI8-F1
#
_cell.length_a   1.000
_cell.length_b   1.000
_cell.length_c   1.000
_cell.angle_alpha   90.00
_cell.angle_beta   90.00
_cell.angle_gamma   90.00
#
_symmetry.space_group_name_H-M   'P 1'
#
loop_
_entity.id
_entity.type
_entity.pdbx_description
1 polymer ?
#
loop_
_entity_poly.entity_id
_entity_poly.type
_entity_poly.pdbx_seq_one_letter_code
_entity_poly.pdbx_strand_id
1 'polypeptide(L)'
;MLDLIKPETERIESRFLEPACGTGNFLIEILHRKLNIVEHRYNKSKREYERYAVLAISSLYGIDILEDNVLHSRNRLFDHFNEQYTSLYRKNCSQECRDSVRFILELNIVWGNALTMKMADTDKPIIFSEWSTVNGSMLKRRDYFFEDLMSNQPTNDSPNNIKSRSLSPIKEFPLIHFLRLYQNV
;
A
#
# COMPACT_ATOMS: atom_id res chain seq x y z
N MET A 1 -7.20 -13.80 13.46
CA MET A 1 -5.88 -13.37 12.94
C MET A 1 -5.72 -11.86 13.01
N LEU A 2 -6.68 -11.05 12.53
CA LEU A 2 -6.64 -9.59 12.61
C LEU A 2 -6.55 -8.99 14.03
N ASP A 3 -7.00 -9.72 15.06
CA ASP A 3 -6.91 -9.24 16.46
C ASP A 3 -5.50 -9.37 17.05
N LEU A 4 -4.63 -10.18 16.42
CA LEU A 4 -3.23 -10.35 16.81
C LEU A 4 -2.35 -9.17 16.38
N ILE A 5 -2.83 -8.34 15.46
CA ILE A 5 -2.11 -7.20 14.86
C ILE A 5 -2.90 -5.88 15.01
N LYS A 6 -3.78 -5.82 16.01
CA LYS A 6 -4.68 -4.70 16.21
C LYS A 6 -3.93 -3.35 16.35
N PRO A 7 -2.86 -3.23 17.17
CA PRO A 7 -2.12 -1.96 17.30
C PRO A 7 -1.54 -1.44 15.98
N GLU A 8 -1.08 -2.34 15.10
CA GLU A 8 -0.56 -2.00 13.78
C GLU A 8 -1.68 -1.55 12.85
N THR A 9 -2.84 -2.22 12.88
CA THR A 9 -3.98 -1.82 12.04
C THR A 9 -4.56 -0.47 12.42
N GLU A 10 -4.33 0.00 13.66
CA GLU A 10 -4.76 1.32 14.13
C GLU A 10 -3.78 2.46 13.76
N ARG A 11 -2.60 2.14 13.23
CA ARG A 11 -1.64 3.11 12.69
C ARG A 11 -1.79 3.20 11.17
N ILE A 12 -2.14 4.37 10.67
CA ILE A 12 -2.45 4.60 9.24
C ILE A 12 -1.26 4.22 8.36
N GLU A 13 -0.04 4.54 8.79
CA GLU A 13 1.22 4.34 8.06
C GLU A 13 1.82 2.94 8.19
N SER A 14 1.32 2.10 9.10
CA SER A 14 1.86 0.74 9.29
C SER A 14 1.62 -0.12 8.05
N ARG A 15 2.68 -0.76 7.56
CA ARG A 15 2.68 -1.48 6.29
C ARG A 15 2.32 -2.95 6.47
N PHE A 16 1.54 -3.49 5.54
CA PHE A 16 1.09 -4.88 5.55
C PHE A 16 1.34 -5.52 4.19
N LEU A 17 1.87 -6.75 4.21
CA LEU A 17 2.06 -7.57 3.02
C LEU A 17 1.30 -8.88 3.18
N GLU A 18 0.48 -9.22 2.19
CA GLU A 18 -0.16 -10.54 2.08
C GLU A 18 0.43 -11.32 0.88
N PRO A 19 1.29 -12.33 1.09
CA PRO A 19 2.03 -13.03 0.02
C PRO A 19 1.21 -14.06 -0.78
N ALA A 20 -0.10 -14.16 -0.52
CA ALA A 20 -1.08 -14.94 -1.29
C ALA A 20 -2.46 -14.30 -1.08
N CYS A 21 -2.63 -13.08 -1.59
CA CYS A 21 -3.72 -12.20 -1.18
C CYS A 21 -5.09 -12.60 -1.69
N GLY A 22 -5.17 -13.54 -2.63
CA GLY A 22 -6.42 -13.96 -3.27
C GLY A 22 -7.20 -12.75 -3.77
N THR A 23 -8.50 -12.73 -3.49
CA THR A 23 -9.37 -11.59 -3.81
C THR A 23 -9.32 -10.45 -2.78
N GLY A 24 -8.31 -10.41 -1.90
CA GLY A 24 -8.06 -9.32 -0.96
C GLY A 24 -8.86 -9.35 0.35
N ASN A 25 -9.23 -10.54 0.84
CA ASN A 25 -10.09 -10.68 2.04
C ASN A 25 -9.43 -10.21 3.35
N PHE A 26 -8.11 -10.30 3.47
CA PHE A 26 -7.40 -9.78 4.64
C PHE A 26 -7.07 -8.30 4.47
N LEU A 27 -6.56 -7.89 3.30
CA LEU A 27 -6.23 -6.50 3.00
C LEU A 27 -7.43 -5.56 3.13
N ILE A 28 -8.64 -6.00 2.74
CA ILE A 28 -9.85 -5.17 2.85
C ILE A 28 -10.21 -4.84 4.30
N GLU A 29 -10.04 -5.79 5.22
CA GLU A 29 -10.33 -5.56 6.64
C GLU A 29 -9.32 -4.60 7.29
N ILE A 30 -8.06 -4.68 6.86
CA ILE A 30 -7.04 -3.70 7.26
C ILE A 30 -7.38 -2.32 6.71
N LEU A 31 -7.76 -2.23 5.43
CA LEU A 31 -8.16 -0.98 4.80
C LEU A 31 -9.35 -0.36 5.53
N HIS A 32 -10.39 -1.15 5.81
CA HIS A 32 -11.58 -0.73 6.54
C HIS A 32 -11.22 -0.14 7.91
N ARG A 33 -10.40 -0.84 8.71
CA ARG A 33 -9.92 -0.33 10.02
C ARG A 33 -9.17 0.99 9.89
N LYS A 34 -8.25 1.09 8.92
CA LYS A 34 -7.48 2.31 8.67
C LYS A 34 -8.38 3.47 8.22
N LEU A 35 -9.29 3.25 7.27
CA LEU A 35 -10.18 4.30 6.78
C LEU A 35 -11.16 4.78 7.84
N ASN A 36 -11.65 3.92 8.72
CA ASN A 36 -12.46 4.35 9.88
C ASN A 36 -11.70 5.33 10.79
N ILE A 37 -10.40 5.11 10.99
CA ILE A 37 -9.55 6.03 11.76
C ILE A 37 -9.34 7.33 10.99
N VAL A 38 -9.12 7.25 9.68
CA VAL A 38 -8.97 8.43 8.81
C VAL A 38 -10.23 9.28 8.85
N GLU A 39 -11.41 8.67 8.70
CA GLU A 39 -12.69 9.35 8.78
C GLU A 39 -12.86 10.01 10.16
N HIS A 40 -12.68 9.24 11.24
CA HIS A 40 -12.88 9.74 12.60
C HIS A 40 -12.00 10.96 12.91
N ARG A 41 -10.75 10.97 12.42
CA ARG A 41 -9.78 12.04 12.71
C ARG A 41 -9.85 13.21 11.72
N TYR A 42 -10.19 12.97 10.46
CA TYR A 42 -9.96 13.93 9.37
C TYR A 42 -11.18 14.24 8.50
N ASN A 43 -12.38 13.70 8.80
CA ASN A 43 -13.57 13.95 7.96
C ASN A 43 -13.94 15.43 7.77
N LYS A 44 -13.58 16.31 8.73
CA LYS A 44 -13.83 17.75 8.69
C LYS A 44 -13.09 18.46 7.57
N SER A 45 -12.00 17.89 7.08
CA SER A 45 -11.17 18.46 6.01
C SER A 45 -10.99 17.45 4.90
N LYS A 46 -11.67 17.67 3.77
CA LYS A 46 -11.56 16.79 2.59
C LYS A 46 -10.10 16.53 2.20
N ARG A 47 -9.28 17.57 2.17
CA ARG A 47 -7.86 17.47 1.80
C ARG A 47 -7.07 16.60 2.77
N GLU A 48 -7.35 16.68 4.07
CA GLU A 48 -6.68 15.84 5.07
C GLU A 48 -7.17 14.40 4.99
N TYR A 49 -8.49 14.19 4.83
CA TYR A 49 -9.05 12.86 4.58
C TYR A 49 -8.40 12.20 3.37
N GLU A 50 -8.40 12.88 2.21
CA GLU A 50 -7.82 12.34 0.97
C GLU A 50 -6.34 11.99 1.16
N ARG A 51 -5.57 12.86 1.83
CA ARG A 51 -4.16 12.61 2.11
C ARG A 51 -3.97 11.33 2.92
N TYR A 52 -4.69 11.19 4.03
CA TYR A 52 -4.51 10.06 4.94
C TYR A 52 -5.15 8.78 4.41
N ALA A 53 -6.18 8.86 3.57
CA ALA A 53 -6.72 7.72 2.85
C ALA A 53 -5.72 7.20 1.79
N VAL A 54 -5.08 8.10 1.04
CA VAL A 54 -3.98 7.73 0.13
C VAL A 54 -2.82 7.10 0.91
N LEU A 55 -2.46 7.65 2.08
CA LEU A 55 -1.45 7.04 2.94
C LEU A 55 -1.84 5.64 3.40
N ALA A 56 -3.09 5.44 3.86
CA ALA A 56 -3.61 4.15 4.28
C ALA A 56 -3.47 3.10 3.16
N ILE A 57 -3.86 3.44 1.93
CA ILE A 57 -3.81 2.53 0.78
C ILE A 57 -2.36 2.24 0.37
N SER A 58 -1.49 3.26 0.41
CA SER A 58 -0.06 3.12 0.11
C SER A 58 0.71 2.19 1.07
N SER A 59 0.10 1.86 2.20
CA SER A 59 0.65 0.93 3.19
C SER A 59 0.23 -0.54 2.98
N LEU A 60 -0.63 -0.83 2.00
CA LEU A 60 -1.11 -2.18 1.71
C LEU A 60 -0.35 -2.76 0.52
N TYR A 61 0.11 -3.99 0.65
CA TYR A 61 0.83 -4.74 -0.38
C TYR A 61 0.27 -6.16 -0.47
N GLY A 62 0.21 -6.72 -1.66
CA GLY A 62 -0.30 -8.06 -1.90
C GLY A 62 0.37 -8.72 -3.09
N ILE A 63 0.50 -10.04 -3.02
CA ILE A 63 0.99 -10.87 -4.12
C ILE A 63 -0.02 -12.00 -4.30
N ASP A 64 -0.41 -12.29 -5.54
CA ASP A 64 -1.12 -13.53 -5.85
C ASP A 64 -0.63 -14.13 -7.17
N ILE A 65 -0.66 -15.45 -7.26
CA ILE A 65 -0.19 -16.19 -8.44
C ILE A 65 -1.21 -16.19 -9.58
N LEU A 66 -2.49 -15.94 -9.28
CA LEU A 66 -3.55 -15.84 -10.27
C LEU A 66 -3.84 -14.37 -10.59
N GLU A 67 -3.81 -14.03 -11.87
CA GLU A 67 -4.06 -12.65 -12.34
C GLU A 67 -5.46 -12.17 -11.96
N ASP A 68 -6.48 -13.02 -12.12
CA ASP A 68 -7.88 -12.70 -11.79
C ASP A 68 -8.04 -12.32 -10.32
N ASN A 69 -7.33 -13.00 -9.41
CA ASN A 69 -7.33 -12.67 -7.99
C ASN A 69 -6.76 -11.27 -7.75
N VAL A 70 -5.64 -10.94 -8.39
CA VAL A 70 -5.01 -9.61 -8.31
C VAL A 70 -5.96 -8.52 -8.78
N LEU A 71 -6.61 -8.72 -9.93
CA LEU A 71 -7.59 -7.77 -10.47
C LEU A 71 -8.78 -7.61 -9.53
N HIS A 72 -9.33 -8.70 -9.01
CA HIS A 72 -10.41 -8.66 -8.01
C HIS A 72 -10.00 -7.94 -6.73
N SER A 73 -8.79 -8.20 -6.22
CA SER A 73 -8.25 -7.57 -5.02
C SER A 73 -8.11 -6.05 -5.21
N ARG A 74 -7.53 -5.61 -6.35
CA ARG A 74 -7.42 -4.18 -6.71
C ARG A 74 -8.79 -3.51 -6.77
N ASN A 75 -9.75 -4.12 -7.46
CA ASN A 75 -11.11 -3.58 -7.58
C ASN A 75 -11.80 -3.49 -6.22
N ARG A 76 -11.75 -4.56 -5.42
CA ARG A 76 -12.36 -4.61 -4.08
C ARG A 76 -11.83 -3.51 -3.15
N LEU A 77 -10.51 -3.33 -3.12
CA LEU A 77 -9.86 -2.29 -2.29
C LEU A 77 -10.22 -0.89 -2.78
N PHE A 78 -10.21 -0.67 -4.10
CA PHE A 78 -10.61 0.60 -4.69
C PHE A 78 -12.08 0.93 -4.39
N ASP A 79 -12.99 -0.02 -4.63
CA ASP A 79 -14.43 0.17 -4.48
C ASP A 79 -14.78 0.52 -3.04
N HIS A 80 -14.20 -0.18 -2.06
CA HIS A 80 -14.42 0.13 -0.65
C HIS A 80 -13.95 1.53 -0.24
N PHE A 81 -12.74 1.92 -0.65
CA PHE A 81 -12.28 3.30 -0.47
C PHE A 81 -13.24 4.30 -1.12
N ASN A 82 -13.66 3.99 -2.34
CA ASN A 82 -14.44 4.87 -3.18
C ASN A 82 -15.87 5.07 -2.67
N GLU A 83 -16.50 4.02 -2.16
CA GLU A 83 -17.80 4.04 -1.50
C GLU A 83 -17.78 4.96 -0.27
N GLN A 84 -16.82 4.77 0.63
CA GLN A 84 -16.69 5.60 1.84
C GLN A 84 -16.38 7.06 1.47
N TYR A 85 -15.45 7.29 0.55
CA TYR A 85 -15.10 8.62 0.09
C TYR A 85 -16.29 9.35 -0.57
N THR A 86 -17.08 8.64 -1.38
CA THR A 86 -18.29 9.17 -2.01
C THR A 86 -19.40 9.45 -0.99
N SER A 87 -19.55 8.59 0.02
CA SER A 87 -20.50 8.81 1.12
C SER A 87 -20.23 10.12 1.87
N LEU A 88 -18.96 10.39 2.16
CA LEU A 88 -18.53 11.58 2.92
C LEU A 88 -18.65 12.89 2.12
N TYR A 89 -18.25 12.88 0.84
CA TYR A 89 -18.09 14.14 0.07
C TYR A 89 -18.99 14.24 -1.17
N ARG A 90 -19.73 13.20 -1.52
CA ARG A 90 -20.68 13.16 -2.65
C ARG A 90 -20.02 13.65 -3.94
N LYS A 91 -20.55 14.72 -4.54
CA LYS A 91 -20.07 15.31 -5.79
C LYS A 91 -18.73 16.06 -5.64
N ASN A 92 -18.24 16.27 -4.42
CA ASN A 92 -17.00 17.02 -4.17
C ASN A 92 -15.74 16.12 -4.17
N CYS A 93 -15.89 14.83 -4.44
CA CYS A 93 -14.78 13.90 -4.60
C CYS A 93 -13.90 14.31 -5.80
N SER A 94 -12.58 14.35 -5.59
CA SER A 94 -11.58 14.58 -6.63
C SER A 94 -11.36 13.30 -7.45
N GLN A 95 -11.33 13.45 -8.77
CA GLN A 95 -10.97 12.36 -9.67
C GLN A 95 -9.48 12.03 -9.53
N GLU A 96 -8.64 13.05 -9.33
CA GLU A 96 -7.21 12.91 -9.13
C GLU A 96 -6.87 12.06 -7.90
N CYS A 97 -7.67 12.16 -6.82
CA CYS A 97 -7.53 11.28 -5.66
C CYS A 97 -7.79 9.81 -6.03
N ARG A 98 -8.86 9.55 -6.78
CA ARG A 98 -9.20 8.18 -7.24
C ARG A 98 -8.11 7.63 -8.16
N ASP A 99 -7.56 8.45 -9.04
CA ASP A 99 -6.50 8.03 -9.97
C ASP A 99 -5.20 7.71 -9.23
N SER A 100 -4.81 8.54 -8.25
CA SER A 100 -3.70 8.24 -7.36
C SER A 100 -3.89 6.92 -6.61
N VAL A 101 -5.10 6.64 -6.11
CA VAL A 101 -5.40 5.39 -5.40
C VAL A 101 -5.29 4.18 -6.33
N ARG A 102 -5.86 4.25 -7.53
CA ARG A 102 -5.73 3.16 -8.52
C ARG A 102 -4.28 2.89 -8.87
N PHE A 103 -3.50 3.93 -9.09
CA PHE A 103 -2.08 3.82 -9.40
C PHE A 103 -1.28 3.14 -8.29
N ILE A 104 -1.54 3.49 -7.02
CA ILE A 104 -0.94 2.79 -5.89
C ILE A 104 -1.31 1.31 -5.89
N LEU A 105 -2.60 0.98 -6.05
CA LEU A 105 -3.06 -0.41 -6.01
C LEU A 105 -2.48 -1.25 -7.15
N GLU A 106 -2.26 -0.65 -8.32
CA GLU A 106 -1.59 -1.29 -9.45
C GLU A 106 -0.15 -1.67 -9.13
N LEU A 107 0.60 -0.79 -8.46
CA LEU A 107 1.99 -1.01 -8.08
C LEU A 107 2.13 -1.93 -6.84
N ASN A 108 1.17 -1.88 -5.93
CA ASN A 108 1.30 -2.53 -4.63
C ASN A 108 0.63 -3.92 -4.57
N ILE A 109 -0.36 -4.20 -5.43
CA ILE A 109 -1.00 -5.51 -5.52
C ILE A 109 -0.52 -6.16 -6.82
N VAL A 110 0.37 -7.15 -6.71
CA VAL A 110 1.20 -7.63 -7.82
C VAL A 110 0.82 -9.06 -8.23
N TRP A 111 0.78 -9.31 -9.53
CA TRP A 111 0.69 -10.66 -10.09
C TRP A 111 2.07 -11.32 -10.08
N GLY A 112 2.27 -12.23 -9.13
CA GLY A 112 3.58 -12.77 -8.84
C GLY A 112 3.52 -14.04 -7.99
N ASN A 113 4.67 -14.71 -7.90
CA ASN A 113 4.85 -15.86 -7.04
C ASN A 113 5.72 -15.44 -5.86
N ALA A 114 5.12 -15.36 -4.67
CA ALA A 114 5.83 -14.94 -3.46
C ALA A 114 6.89 -15.95 -2.99
N LEU A 115 6.79 -17.23 -3.38
CA LEU A 115 7.78 -18.26 -3.05
C LEU A 115 9.06 -18.08 -3.87
N THR A 116 8.92 -17.78 -5.17
CA THR A 116 10.07 -17.52 -6.05
C THR A 116 10.47 -16.05 -6.07
N MET A 117 9.65 -15.17 -5.49
CA MET A 117 9.80 -13.71 -5.46
C MET A 117 9.87 -13.07 -6.85
N LYS A 118 9.16 -13.67 -7.82
CA LYS A 118 9.16 -13.25 -9.22
C LYS A 118 7.76 -12.95 -9.75
N MET A 119 7.69 -12.03 -10.69
CA MET A 119 6.50 -11.71 -11.49
C MET A 119 6.05 -12.96 -12.25
N ALA A 120 4.75 -13.23 -12.25
CA ALA A 120 4.23 -14.47 -12.82
C ALA A 120 4.23 -14.49 -14.35
N ASP A 121 4.23 -13.31 -14.99
CA ASP A 121 4.19 -13.12 -16.44
C ASP A 121 5.57 -13.08 -17.10
N THR A 122 6.57 -12.59 -16.38
CA THR A 122 7.89 -12.22 -16.93
C THR A 122 9.06 -12.94 -16.26
N ASP A 123 8.82 -13.65 -15.16
CA ASP A 123 9.85 -14.29 -14.32
C ASP A 123 10.92 -13.30 -13.79
N LYS A 124 10.66 -11.99 -13.89
CA LYS A 124 11.51 -10.93 -13.33
C LYS A 124 11.30 -10.82 -11.82
N PRO A 125 12.28 -10.33 -11.04
CA PRO A 125 12.08 -10.08 -9.61
C PRO A 125 10.87 -9.17 -9.33
N ILE A 126 10.09 -9.49 -8.29
CA ILE A 126 9.03 -8.61 -7.81
C ILE A 126 9.66 -7.32 -7.27
N ILE A 127 9.09 -6.19 -7.69
CA ILE A 127 9.47 -4.86 -7.23
C ILE A 127 8.29 -4.28 -6.46
N PHE A 128 8.55 -3.76 -5.25
CA PHE A 128 7.56 -3.01 -4.50
C PHE A 128 7.93 -1.53 -4.41
N SER A 129 6.91 -0.69 -4.57
CA SER A 129 7.00 0.76 -4.38
C SER A 129 6.70 1.12 -2.93
N GLU A 130 7.72 1.54 -2.20
CA GLU A 130 7.58 2.14 -0.88
C GLU A 130 7.16 3.60 -1.00
N TRP A 131 6.15 3.98 -0.23
CA TRP A 131 5.64 5.35 -0.15
C TRP A 131 5.93 5.94 1.21
N SER A 132 6.46 7.16 1.22
CA SER A 132 6.79 7.89 2.45
C SER A 132 6.32 9.35 2.36
N THR A 133 5.73 9.84 3.45
CA THR A 133 5.35 11.25 3.58
C THR A 133 6.58 12.08 3.92
N VAL A 134 6.84 13.14 3.17
CA VAL A 134 8.00 14.02 3.42
C VAL A 134 7.57 15.34 4.05
N ASN A 135 6.59 16.00 3.44
CA ASN A 135 6.03 17.26 3.90
C ASN A 135 4.57 17.32 3.48
N GLY A 136 3.71 17.91 4.31
CA GLY A 136 2.24 18.04 4.20
C GLY A 136 1.53 17.26 3.09
N SER A 137 1.74 17.61 1.82
CA SER A 137 1.03 17.04 0.66
C SER A 137 1.90 16.27 -0.34
N MET A 138 3.19 16.06 -0.06
CA MET A 138 4.10 15.33 -0.94
C MET A 138 4.40 13.93 -0.43
N LEU A 139 4.46 13.00 -1.38
CA LEU A 139 4.92 11.64 -1.18
C LEU A 139 6.22 11.43 -1.95
N LYS A 140 7.11 10.64 -1.37
CA LYS A 140 8.29 10.08 -2.04
C LYS A 140 8.06 8.60 -2.29
N ARG A 141 8.27 8.18 -3.55
CA ARG A 141 8.27 6.78 -3.97
C ARG A 141 9.70 6.27 -4.07
N ARG A 142 9.95 5.08 -3.54
CA ARG A 142 11.21 4.35 -3.65
C ARG A 142 10.92 2.90 -3.97
N ASP A 143 11.51 2.39 -5.03
CA ASP A 143 11.31 1.00 -5.43
C ASP A 143 12.40 0.12 -4.83
N TYR A 144 12.02 -1.11 -4.43
CA TYR A 144 12.90 -2.12 -3.85
C TYR A 144 12.61 -3.49 -4.44
N PHE A 145 13.63 -4.34 -4.54
CA PHE A 145 13.39 -5.76 -4.80
C PHE A 145 12.73 -6.41 -3.59
N PHE A 146 11.72 -7.24 -3.84
CA PHE A 146 11.02 -7.96 -2.77
C PHE A 146 11.97 -8.89 -1.99
N GLU A 147 12.91 -9.53 -2.69
CA GLU A 147 13.93 -10.40 -2.08
C GLU A 147 14.79 -9.68 -1.04
N ASP A 148 15.20 -8.44 -1.34
CA ASP A 148 15.97 -7.62 -0.43
C ASP A 148 15.15 -7.23 0.81
N LEU A 149 13.85 -6.93 0.64
CA LEU A 149 12.94 -6.63 1.74
C LEU A 149 12.76 -7.83 2.68
N MET A 150 12.68 -9.04 2.13
CA MET A 150 12.52 -10.28 2.92
C MET A 150 13.80 -10.65 3.66
N SER A 151 14.97 -10.48 3.02
CA SER A 151 16.27 -10.84 3.59
C SER A 151 16.69 -9.97 4.77
N ASN A 152 16.07 -8.79 4.94
CA ASN A 152 16.36 -7.85 6.02
C ASN A 152 15.34 -7.89 7.18
N GLN A 153 14.43 -8.86 7.19
CA GLN A 153 13.57 -9.13 8.34
C GLN A 153 14.41 -9.70 9.50
N PRO A 154 14.29 -9.19 10.74
CA PRO A 154 14.99 -9.78 11.87
C PRO A 154 14.55 -11.23 12.05
N THR A 155 15.47 -12.18 11.89
CA THR A 155 15.23 -13.57 12.28
C THR A 155 15.27 -13.65 13.81
N ASN A 156 14.35 -14.42 14.40
CA ASN A 156 14.26 -14.59 15.85
C ASN A 156 15.50 -15.27 16.49
N ASP A 157 16.50 -15.67 15.70
CA ASP A 157 17.58 -16.58 16.10
C ASP A 157 18.94 -15.90 16.40
N SER A 158 19.04 -14.57 16.45
CA SER A 158 20.33 -13.93 16.78
C SER A 158 20.20 -12.55 17.44
N PRO A 159 20.31 -12.46 18.78
CA PRO A 159 20.21 -11.18 19.49
C PRO A 159 21.44 -10.25 19.32
N ASN A 160 22.52 -10.69 18.65
CA ASN A 160 23.84 -10.04 18.75
C ASN A 160 24.52 -9.65 17.43
N ASN A 161 23.80 -9.41 16.32
CA ASN A 161 24.40 -8.75 15.15
C ASN A 161 23.36 -7.96 14.33
N ILE A 162 22.76 -6.93 14.92
CA ILE A 162 21.92 -5.98 14.18
C ILE A 162 22.83 -4.91 13.57
N LYS A 163 23.53 -5.27 12.48
CA LYS A 163 23.73 -4.28 11.42
C LYS A 163 22.50 -4.41 10.53
N SER A 164 21.47 -3.60 10.79
CA SER A 164 20.41 -3.40 9.80
C SER A 164 21.13 -2.95 8.52
N ARG A 165 21.26 -3.84 7.54
CA ARG A 165 21.87 -3.47 6.27
C ARG A 165 20.94 -2.42 5.68
N SER A 166 21.44 -1.20 5.51
CA SER A 166 20.64 -0.12 4.92
C SER A 166 20.24 -0.59 3.53
N LEU A 167 18.94 -0.85 3.35
CA LEU A 167 18.36 -1.17 2.06
C LEU A 167 18.43 0.05 1.17
N SER A 168 19.26 -0.01 0.13
CA SER A 168 19.30 1.02 -0.91
C SER A 168 18.19 0.76 -1.92
N PRO A 169 17.35 1.76 -2.25
CA PRO A 169 16.33 1.59 -3.27
C PRO A 169 16.97 1.38 -4.64
N ILE A 170 16.29 0.59 -5.49
CA ILE A 170 16.72 0.35 -6.87
C ILE A 170 16.38 1.54 -7.79
N LYS A 171 15.35 2.30 -7.42
CA LYS A 171 14.94 3.53 -8.11
C LYS A 171 14.33 4.47 -7.08
N GLU A 172 14.73 5.74 -7.12
CA GLU A 172 14.08 6.82 -6.38
C GLU A 172 13.37 7.75 -7.36
N PHE A 173 12.21 8.25 -6.96
CA PHE A 173 11.43 9.17 -7.76
C PHE A 173 11.38 10.56 -7.11
N PRO A 174 11.17 11.63 -7.92
CA PRO A 174 10.96 12.97 -7.39
C PRO A 174 9.77 13.03 -6.44
N LEU A 175 9.81 13.98 -5.49
CA LEU A 175 8.67 14.29 -4.64
C LEU A 175 7.49 14.71 -5.51
N ILE A 176 6.33 14.11 -5.25
CA ILE A 176 5.12 14.41 -6.00
C ILE A 176 3.93 14.60 -5.08
N HIS A 177 3.00 15.46 -5.49
CA HIS A 177 1.78 15.70 -4.73
C HIS A 177 0.95 14.41 -4.66
N PHE A 178 0.33 14.12 -3.50
CA PHE A 178 -0.40 12.87 -3.28
C PHE A 178 -1.60 12.65 -4.22
N LEU A 179 -2.15 13.72 -4.82
CA LEU A 179 -3.19 13.66 -5.85
C LEU A 179 -2.67 13.46 -7.28
N ARG A 180 -1.35 13.37 -7.50
CA ARG A 180 -0.76 13.28 -8.85
C ARG A 180 0.16 12.08 -9.00
N LEU A 181 0.02 11.07 -8.14
CA LEU A 181 0.97 9.95 -8.09
C LEU A 181 1.06 9.20 -9.42
N TYR A 182 -0.04 9.11 -10.16
CA TYR A 182 -0.11 8.50 -11.50
C TYR A 182 0.77 9.15 -12.56
N GLN A 183 1.35 10.33 -12.29
CA GLN A 183 2.31 10.99 -13.18
C GLN A 183 3.76 10.54 -12.89
N ASN A 184 3.97 9.70 -11.87
CA ASN A 184 5.27 9.26 -11.37
C ASN A 184 5.63 7.86 -11.91
N VAL A 185 5.81 7.78 -13.23
CA VAL A 185 6.15 6.55 -13.99
C VAL A 185 7.66 6.39 -14.16
#